data_AF-A0A481Y0V7-F1
#
_entry.id   AF-A0A481Y0V7-F1
#
_cell.length_a   1.000
_cell.length_b   1.000
_cell.length_c   1.000
_cell.angle_alpha   90.00
_cell.angle_beta   90.00
_cell.angle_gamma   90.00
#
_symmetry.space_group_name_H-M   'P 1'
#
loop_
_entity.id
_entity.type
_entity.pdbx_description
1 polymer ?
#
loop_
_entity_poly.entity_id
_entity_poly.type
_entity_poly.pdbx_seq_one_letter_code
_entity_poly.pdbx_strand_id
1 'polypeptide(L)'
;MPVGVPKVPFLIPGDEEATWVDLYRLYRERVLFVGQEIDNELGNQVAGLMLYLDIEDPDPEYYLFINSPGGLIVPGISIFDAIQVVTADVHTICMGIAASMASFILLGGTQTKRIALPHARVMIHQPVSSFFRTETGEFIGDSDELLAIRKSIVGVYVQRTGKSIKTISEDMERDGFMSATKAKTHGIIDLIGDEAYHILTKMLQRPRARFFENVDYHASPKRMLGRRDQIYEELVRKTKGVTSTITNLDSIFYHSSTVPIVSSSKRGYG
;
A
#
# COMPACT_ATOMS: atom_id res chain seq x y z
N MET A 1 9.97 23.31 -1.28
CA MET A 1 8.76 22.63 -0.77
C MET A 1 9.04 21.14 -0.77
N PRO A 2 8.53 20.34 0.18
CA PRO A 2 8.42 18.91 -0.05
C PRO A 2 7.57 18.71 -1.32
N VAL A 3 8.01 17.84 -2.21
CA VAL A 3 7.19 17.46 -3.37
C VAL A 3 6.05 16.62 -2.81
N GLY A 4 4.83 17.16 -2.85
CA GLY A 4 3.63 16.41 -2.45
C GLY A 4 3.48 15.14 -3.30
N VAL A 5 2.68 14.18 -2.82
CA VAL A 5 2.48 12.91 -3.54
C VAL A 5 2.10 13.20 -5.00
N PRO A 6 2.86 12.72 -5.99
CA PRO A 6 2.56 12.98 -7.40
C PRO A 6 1.15 12.47 -7.73
N LYS A 7 0.39 13.26 -8.50
CA LYS A 7 -0.93 12.85 -8.99
C LYS A 7 -0.85 12.37 -10.42
N VAL A 8 -1.65 11.36 -10.74
CA VAL A 8 -1.82 10.78 -12.07
C VAL A 8 -3.29 10.89 -12.50
N PRO A 9 -3.58 11.08 -13.80
CA PRO A 9 -4.96 11.08 -14.28
C PRO A 9 -5.52 9.66 -14.26
N PHE A 10 -6.73 9.50 -13.75
CA PHE A 10 -7.48 8.24 -13.75
C PHE A 10 -8.90 8.48 -14.25
N LEU A 11 -9.30 7.77 -15.31
CA LEU A 11 -10.66 7.79 -15.84
C LEU A 11 -11.48 6.70 -15.16
N ILE A 12 -12.50 7.09 -14.41
CA ILE A 12 -13.45 6.13 -13.82
C ILE A 12 -14.31 5.55 -14.96
N PRO A 13 -14.57 4.23 -15.01
CA PRO A 13 -15.46 3.65 -16.02
C PRO A 13 -16.87 4.27 -15.95
N GLY A 14 -17.23 5.04 -16.98
CA GLY A 14 -18.51 5.77 -17.05
C GLY A 14 -18.37 7.29 -16.98
N ASP A 15 -17.23 7.81 -16.54
CA ASP A 15 -16.96 9.26 -16.52
C ASP A 15 -16.40 9.74 -17.86
N GLU A 16 -16.69 11.00 -18.22
CA GLU A 16 -16.15 11.67 -19.41
C GLU A 16 -14.78 12.33 -19.17
N GLU A 17 -14.47 12.68 -17.92
CA GLU A 17 -13.22 13.38 -17.53
C GLU A 17 -12.39 12.57 -16.52
N ALA A 18 -11.07 12.66 -16.65
CA ALA A 18 -10.15 11.96 -15.74
C ALA A 18 -9.96 12.73 -14.42
N THR A 19 -10.15 12.04 -13.30
CA THR A 19 -9.86 12.56 -11.95
C THR A 19 -8.37 12.42 -11.63
N TRP A 20 -7.78 13.44 -11.00
CA TRP A 20 -6.38 13.42 -10.56
C TRP A 20 -6.24 12.73 -9.20
N VAL A 21 -5.73 11.50 -9.21
CA VAL A 21 -5.57 10.63 -8.04
C VAL A 21 -4.11 10.52 -7.64
N ASP A 22 -3.84 10.27 -6.37
CA ASP A 22 -2.47 10.15 -5.86
C ASP A 22 -1.80 8.86 -6.37
N LEU A 23 -0.49 8.92 -6.62
CA LEU A 23 0.31 7.81 -7.17
C LEU A 23 0.16 6.49 -6.38
N TYR A 24 -0.11 6.57 -5.07
CA TYR A 24 -0.32 5.41 -4.23
C TYR A 24 -1.54 4.55 -4.61
N ARG A 25 -2.41 4.98 -5.56
CA ARG A 25 -3.43 4.12 -6.20
C ARG A 25 -2.86 2.79 -6.74
N LEU A 26 -1.55 2.66 -6.90
CA LEU A 26 -0.83 1.39 -7.08
C LEU A 26 -1.31 0.24 -6.18
N TYR A 27 -1.86 0.50 -4.98
CA TYR A 27 -2.48 -0.56 -4.16
C TYR A 27 -3.61 -1.31 -4.88
N ARG A 28 -4.36 -0.67 -5.80
CA ARG A 28 -5.42 -1.32 -6.59
C ARG A 28 -4.86 -2.34 -7.60
N GLU A 29 -3.61 -2.17 -8.01
CA GLU A 29 -2.88 -3.12 -8.85
C GLU A 29 -2.11 -4.14 -7.97
N ARG A 30 -2.44 -4.20 -6.66
CA ARG A 30 -1.78 -4.99 -5.60
C ARG A 30 -0.28 -4.72 -5.41
N VAL A 31 0.17 -3.52 -5.78
CA VAL A 31 1.54 -3.03 -5.54
C VAL A 31 1.54 -2.20 -4.26
N LEU A 32 2.13 -2.77 -3.19
CA LEU A 32 2.16 -2.22 -1.84
C LEU A 32 3.58 -1.88 -1.40
N PHE A 33 3.74 -0.97 -0.43
CA PHE A 33 5.04 -0.47 0.00
C PHE A 33 5.18 -0.44 1.53
N VAL A 34 6.26 -1.03 2.04
CA VAL A 34 6.79 -0.83 3.39
C VAL A 34 8.06 0.02 3.26
N GLY A 35 7.87 1.32 3.03
CA GLY A 35 8.93 2.26 2.63
C GLY A 35 9.49 3.15 3.75
N GLN A 36 9.11 2.90 5.00
CA GLN A 36 9.49 3.69 6.18
C GLN A 36 9.60 2.79 7.43
N GLU A 37 9.82 3.37 8.60
CA GLU A 37 9.76 2.65 9.88
C GLU A 37 8.37 2.03 10.10
N ILE A 38 8.33 0.82 10.65
CA ILE A 38 7.10 0.06 10.85
C ILE A 38 6.47 0.46 12.19
N ASP A 39 5.40 1.24 12.13
CA ASP A 39 4.57 1.62 13.27
C ASP A 39 3.17 0.98 13.21
N ASN A 40 2.33 1.33 14.18
CA ASN A 40 0.95 0.83 14.27
C ASN A 40 0.08 1.28 13.08
N GLU A 41 0.32 2.45 12.51
CA GLU A 41 -0.46 2.99 11.40
C GLU A 41 -0.11 2.25 10.11
N LEU A 42 1.18 2.17 9.76
CA LEU A 42 1.66 1.46 8.58
C LEU A 42 1.30 -0.03 8.65
N GLY A 43 1.48 -0.68 9.81
CA GLY A 43 1.12 -2.08 10.00
C GLY A 43 -0.35 -2.36 9.71
N ASN A 44 -1.25 -1.58 10.31
CA ASN A 44 -2.69 -1.72 10.10
C ASN A 44 -3.12 -1.38 8.67
N GLN A 45 -2.52 -0.35 8.04
CA GLN A 45 -2.82 0.02 6.66
C GLN A 45 -2.40 -1.08 5.68
N VAL A 46 -1.19 -1.62 5.80
CA VAL A 46 -0.70 -2.68 4.90
C VAL A 46 -1.48 -3.98 5.10
N ALA A 47 -1.64 -4.44 6.34
CA ALA A 47 -2.41 -5.66 6.63
C ALA A 47 -3.89 -5.54 6.20
N GLY A 48 -4.53 -4.40 6.50
CA GLY A 48 -5.91 -4.12 6.10
C GLY A 48 -6.11 -4.02 4.59
N LEU A 49 -5.18 -3.37 3.86
CA LEU A 49 -5.21 -3.32 2.40
C LEU A 49 -5.05 -4.72 1.79
N MET A 50 -4.14 -5.55 2.31
CA MET A 50 -3.98 -6.92 1.84
C MET A 50 -5.28 -7.71 2.00
N LEU A 51 -5.86 -7.75 3.20
CA LEU A 51 -7.12 -8.47 3.45
C LEU A 51 -8.29 -7.93 2.61
N TYR A 52 -8.42 -6.60 2.48
CA TYR A 52 -9.50 -5.99 1.68
C TYR A 52 -9.37 -6.37 0.19
N LEU A 53 -8.17 -6.24 -0.38
CA LEU A 53 -7.95 -6.57 -1.79
C LEU A 53 -8.21 -8.06 -2.07
N ASP A 54 -7.93 -8.95 -1.10
CA ASP A 54 -8.15 -10.40 -1.22
C ASP A 54 -9.62 -10.81 -1.19
N ILE A 55 -10.45 -10.01 -0.53
CA ILE A 55 -11.91 -10.17 -0.56
C ILE A 55 -12.49 -9.68 -1.89
N GLU A 56 -11.94 -8.62 -2.49
CA GLU A 56 -12.46 -8.05 -3.75
C GLU A 56 -12.20 -8.93 -4.98
N ASP A 57 -10.99 -9.48 -5.11
CA ASP A 57 -10.56 -10.32 -6.24
C ASP A 57 -9.33 -11.15 -5.85
N PRO A 58 -9.46 -12.44 -5.49
CA PRO A 58 -8.34 -13.25 -4.98
C PRO A 58 -7.29 -13.69 -6.03
N ASP A 59 -7.54 -13.50 -7.34
CA ASP A 59 -6.66 -14.05 -8.40
C ASP A 59 -5.29 -13.33 -8.62
N PRO A 60 -5.13 -12.00 -8.47
CA PRO A 60 -3.88 -11.32 -8.84
C PRO A 60 -2.83 -11.39 -7.72
N GLU A 61 -1.61 -11.86 -8.05
CA GLU A 61 -0.47 -11.86 -7.12
C GLU A 61 -0.18 -10.45 -6.54
N TYR A 62 0.21 -10.36 -5.27
CA TYR A 62 0.69 -9.15 -4.61
C TYR A 62 2.18 -8.89 -4.88
N TYR A 63 2.56 -7.60 -4.90
CA TYR A 63 3.96 -7.15 -4.94
C TYR A 63 4.22 -6.19 -3.78
N LEU A 64 4.86 -6.69 -2.73
CA LEU A 64 5.20 -5.93 -1.53
C LEU A 64 6.65 -5.44 -1.59
N PHE A 65 6.83 -4.16 -1.93
CA PHE A 65 8.14 -3.51 -1.98
C PHE A 65 8.56 -3.07 -0.58
N ILE A 66 9.75 -3.48 -0.16
CA ILE A 66 10.28 -3.27 1.19
C ILE A 66 11.55 -2.41 1.10
N ASN A 67 11.50 -1.24 1.73
CA ASN A 67 12.61 -0.33 1.93
C ASN A 67 12.50 0.25 3.36
N SER A 68 12.81 -0.57 4.37
CA SER A 68 12.53 -0.26 5.76
C SER A 68 13.64 -0.72 6.71
N PRO A 69 14.00 0.09 7.74
CA PRO A 69 14.91 -0.32 8.81
C PRO A 69 14.26 -1.32 9.80
N GLY A 70 12.98 -1.63 9.64
CA GLY A 70 12.16 -2.34 10.62
C GLY A 70 11.32 -1.37 11.43
N GLY A 71 11.00 -1.72 12.68
CA GLY A 71 10.18 -0.92 13.59
C GLY A 71 9.59 -1.78 14.70
N LEU A 72 8.38 -1.45 15.13
CA LEU A 72 7.63 -2.16 16.17
C LEU A 72 7.36 -3.62 15.79
N ILE A 73 7.52 -4.52 16.76
CA ILE A 73 7.41 -5.97 16.55
C ILE A 73 5.98 -6.39 16.21
N VAL A 74 4.99 -5.96 17.00
CA VAL A 74 3.58 -6.38 16.83
C VAL A 74 2.99 -5.94 15.46
N PRO A 75 3.16 -4.69 14.99
CA PRO A 75 2.76 -4.31 13.63
C PRO A 75 3.52 -5.05 12.53
N GLY A 76 4.80 -5.39 12.74
CA GLY A 76 5.56 -6.23 11.81
C GLY A 76 5.05 -7.67 11.73
N ILE A 77 4.62 -8.24 12.86
CA ILE A 77 3.94 -9.55 12.90
C ILE A 77 2.58 -9.46 12.22
N SER A 78 1.80 -8.39 12.43
CA SER A 78 0.51 -8.18 11.75
C SER A 78 0.63 -8.20 10.21
N ILE A 79 1.66 -7.54 9.65
CA ILE A 79 1.94 -7.63 8.21
C ILE A 79 2.34 -9.05 7.82
N PHE A 80 3.20 -9.72 8.59
CA PHE A 80 3.62 -11.10 8.32
C PHE A 80 2.43 -12.07 8.30
N ASP A 81 1.51 -11.97 9.26
CA ASP A 81 0.33 -12.81 9.37
C ASP A 81 -0.66 -12.52 8.24
N ALA A 82 -0.84 -11.24 7.85
CA ALA A 82 -1.62 -10.90 6.66
C ALA A 82 -1.07 -11.57 5.40
N ILE A 83 0.26 -11.64 5.23
CA ILE A 83 0.91 -12.39 4.13
C ILE A 83 0.61 -13.90 4.20
N GLN A 84 0.40 -14.48 5.39
CA GLN A 84 0.06 -15.91 5.54
C GLN A 84 -1.43 -16.23 5.37
N VAL A 85 -2.30 -15.23 5.56
CA VAL A 85 -3.76 -15.39 5.52
C VAL A 85 -4.37 -15.10 4.14
N VAL A 86 -3.78 -14.20 3.35
CA VAL A 86 -4.24 -13.98 1.98
C VAL A 86 -4.06 -15.23 1.11
N THR A 87 -5.02 -15.45 0.22
CA THR A 87 -5.07 -16.59 -0.70
C THR A 87 -4.16 -16.40 -1.90
N ALA A 88 -3.94 -15.15 -2.33
CA ALA A 88 -3.04 -14.85 -3.44
C ALA A 88 -1.56 -14.83 -3.02
N ASP A 89 -0.70 -15.29 -3.93
CA ASP A 89 0.75 -15.27 -3.72
C ASP A 89 1.32 -13.86 -3.52
N VAL A 90 2.27 -13.75 -2.59
CA VAL A 90 2.92 -12.48 -2.23
C VAL A 90 4.40 -12.50 -2.64
N HIS A 91 4.75 -11.68 -3.62
CA HIS A 91 6.14 -11.36 -3.96
C HIS A 91 6.66 -10.29 -3.01
N THR A 92 7.61 -10.64 -2.15
CA THR A 92 8.30 -9.67 -1.28
C THR A 92 9.58 -9.20 -1.95
N ILE A 93 9.76 -7.88 -2.12
CA ILE A 93 10.83 -7.29 -2.94
C ILE A 93 11.63 -6.29 -2.12
N CYS A 94 12.83 -6.66 -1.66
CA CYS A 94 13.74 -5.76 -0.98
C CYS A 94 14.40 -4.79 -1.97
N MET A 95 14.12 -3.50 -1.82
CA MET A 95 14.68 -2.39 -2.59
C MET A 95 15.34 -1.41 -1.62
N GLY A 96 16.68 -1.37 -1.59
CA GLY A 96 17.41 -0.58 -0.59
C GLY A 96 17.68 -1.41 0.66
N ILE A 97 16.86 -1.30 1.69
CA ILE A 97 17.05 -1.99 2.99
C ILE A 97 15.83 -2.81 3.43
N ALA A 98 16.08 -3.98 4.01
CA ALA A 98 15.13 -4.72 4.83
C ALA A 98 15.86 -5.19 6.09
N ALA A 99 15.70 -4.46 7.20
CA ALA A 99 16.34 -4.77 8.48
C ALA A 99 15.30 -5.08 9.56
N SER A 100 15.68 -5.82 10.61
CA SER A 100 14.81 -6.09 11.77
C SER A 100 13.45 -6.68 11.31
N MET A 101 12.31 -6.13 11.74
CA MET A 101 10.99 -6.60 11.30
C MET A 101 10.77 -6.53 9.77
N ALA A 102 11.49 -5.68 9.04
CA ALA A 102 11.37 -5.64 7.58
C ALA A 102 12.04 -6.83 6.88
N SER A 103 13.11 -7.42 7.44
CA SER A 103 13.66 -8.68 6.93
C SER A 103 12.78 -9.89 7.31
N PHE A 104 12.07 -9.81 8.44
CA PHE A 104 11.05 -10.80 8.82
C PHE A 104 9.86 -10.80 7.85
N ILE A 105 9.36 -9.62 7.47
CA ILE A 105 8.32 -9.48 6.44
C ILE A 105 8.83 -9.97 5.07
N LEU A 106 10.07 -9.61 4.69
CA LEU A 106 10.71 -10.09 3.45
C LEU A 106 10.75 -11.62 3.37
N LEU A 107 11.15 -12.28 4.47
CA LEU A 107 11.18 -13.74 4.62
C LEU A 107 9.78 -14.37 4.49
N GLY A 108 8.74 -13.67 4.93
CA GLY A 108 7.36 -14.15 5.02
C GLY A 108 6.62 -14.30 3.69
N GLY A 109 7.13 -13.71 2.61
CA GLY A 109 6.57 -13.87 1.26
C GLY A 109 6.50 -15.32 0.77
N THR A 110 5.74 -15.57 -0.29
CA THR A 110 5.60 -16.91 -0.88
C THR A 110 6.98 -17.48 -1.21
N GLN A 111 7.22 -18.73 -0.84
CA GLN A 111 8.46 -19.45 -1.19
C GLN A 111 8.71 -19.40 -2.71
N THR A 112 9.95 -19.18 -3.13
CA THR A 112 10.39 -18.91 -4.52
C THR A 112 10.09 -17.50 -5.06
N LYS A 113 9.29 -16.70 -4.35
CA LYS A 113 8.88 -15.33 -4.76
C LYS A 113 9.48 -14.22 -3.90
N ARG A 114 10.44 -14.54 -3.03
CA ARG A 114 11.16 -13.58 -2.17
C ARG A 114 12.39 -13.05 -2.93
N ILE A 115 12.44 -11.75 -3.17
CA ILE A 115 13.40 -11.10 -4.08
C ILE A 115 14.18 -10.01 -3.34
N ALA A 116 15.47 -9.86 -3.63
CA ALA A 116 16.20 -8.63 -3.30
C ALA A 116 16.93 -8.08 -4.53
N LEU A 117 16.87 -6.77 -4.74
CA LEU A 117 17.63 -6.12 -5.82
C LEU A 117 19.15 -6.25 -5.57
N PRO A 118 20.01 -6.23 -6.61
CA PRO A 118 21.44 -6.54 -6.48
C PRO A 118 22.19 -5.72 -5.42
N HIS A 119 21.80 -4.46 -5.22
CA HIS A 119 22.41 -3.55 -4.25
C HIS A 119 21.73 -3.53 -2.88
N ALA A 120 20.66 -4.30 -2.67
CA ALA A 120 19.91 -4.33 -1.43
C ALA A 120 20.76 -4.81 -0.23
N ARG A 121 20.29 -4.47 0.98
CA ARG A 121 20.87 -4.87 2.25
C ARG A 121 19.80 -5.49 3.13
N VAL A 122 20.02 -6.73 3.54
CA VAL A 122 19.15 -7.45 4.48
C VAL A 122 19.88 -7.56 5.81
N MET A 123 19.23 -7.26 6.93
CA MET A 123 19.80 -7.46 8.26
C MET A 123 18.80 -8.16 9.16
N ILE A 124 19.29 -9.15 9.91
CA ILE A 124 18.55 -9.80 10.99
C ILE A 124 19.29 -9.51 12.29
N HIS A 125 18.52 -9.28 13.34
CA HIS A 125 19.01 -9.09 14.71
C HIS A 125 17.95 -9.57 15.70
N GLN A 126 18.34 -9.76 16.95
CA GLN A 126 17.41 -10.10 18.03
C GLN A 126 16.32 -9.04 18.25
N PRO A 127 15.08 -9.42 18.61
CA PRO A 127 14.06 -8.47 19.04
C PRO A 127 14.53 -7.71 20.29
N VAL A 128 14.53 -6.38 20.22
CA VAL A 128 14.90 -5.49 21.32
C VAL A 128 13.64 -4.83 21.88
N SER A 129 13.43 -4.93 23.19
CA SER A 129 12.39 -4.14 23.88
C SER A 129 12.92 -2.77 24.27
N SER A 130 12.14 -1.72 23.98
CA SER A 130 12.44 -0.34 24.38
C SER A 130 12.38 -0.13 25.89
N PHE A 131 11.66 -1.00 26.63
CA PHE A 131 11.51 -0.93 28.09
C PHE A 131 12.83 -1.17 28.85
N PHE A 132 13.82 -1.83 28.24
CA PHE A 132 15.16 -1.99 28.85
C PHE A 132 15.97 -0.69 28.98
N ARG A 133 15.39 0.47 28.64
CA ARG A 133 16.00 1.80 28.85
C ARG A 133 15.52 2.52 30.11
N THR A 134 14.63 1.93 30.91
CA THR A 134 14.07 2.53 32.13
C THR A 134 14.28 1.64 33.37
N GLU A 135 14.83 2.22 34.44
CA GLU A 135 15.38 1.50 35.61
C GLU A 135 14.32 0.99 36.63
N THR A 136 13.08 0.73 36.22
CA THR A 136 11.95 0.51 37.16
C THR A 136 11.27 -0.85 37.02
N GLY A 137 11.73 -1.82 37.83
CA GLY A 137 10.89 -2.74 38.62
C GLY A 137 9.98 -3.78 37.94
N GLU A 138 9.29 -3.47 36.85
CA GLU A 138 8.23 -4.31 36.22
C GLU A 138 8.82 -5.44 35.33
N PHE A 139 10.05 -5.86 35.64
CA PHE A 139 10.97 -6.56 34.72
C PHE A 139 10.59 -8.01 34.34
N ILE A 140 9.74 -8.68 35.12
CA ILE A 140 9.61 -10.15 35.06
C ILE A 140 8.60 -10.59 33.99
N GLY A 141 7.45 -9.91 33.87
CA GLY A 141 6.41 -10.27 32.89
C GLY A 141 6.83 -10.03 31.44
N ASP A 142 7.40 -8.84 31.17
CA ASP A 142 7.83 -8.44 29.83
C ASP A 142 9.01 -9.28 29.30
N SER A 143 9.83 -9.84 30.21
CA SER A 143 10.96 -10.68 29.83
C SER A 143 10.50 -12.02 29.25
N ASP A 144 9.52 -12.69 29.88
CA ASP A 144 9.01 -13.98 29.39
C ASP A 144 8.26 -13.84 28.06
N GLU A 145 7.46 -12.78 27.89
CA GLU A 145 6.76 -12.50 26.64
C GLU A 145 7.73 -12.13 25.51
N LEU A 146 8.74 -11.29 25.77
CA LEU A 146 9.79 -11.01 24.77
C LEU A 146 10.56 -12.27 24.38
N LEU A 147 10.83 -13.16 25.34
CA LEU A 147 11.45 -14.47 25.05
C LEU A 147 10.52 -15.38 24.23
N ALA A 148 9.20 -15.33 24.44
CA ALA A 148 8.23 -16.06 23.64
C ALA A 148 8.17 -15.51 22.19
N ILE A 149 8.07 -14.19 22.03
CA ILE A 149 8.13 -13.48 20.75
C ILE A 149 9.44 -13.82 20.01
N ARG A 150 10.58 -13.77 20.70
CA ARG A 150 11.89 -14.14 20.13
C ARG A 150 11.90 -15.59 19.66
N LYS A 151 11.40 -16.55 20.47
CA LYS A 151 11.30 -17.97 20.07
C LYS A 151 10.42 -18.14 18.83
N SER A 152 9.30 -17.42 18.74
CA SER A 152 8.40 -17.44 17.59
C SER A 152 9.10 -16.94 16.31
N ILE A 153 9.71 -15.75 16.36
CA ILE A 153 10.45 -15.15 15.24
C ILE A 153 11.59 -16.07 14.78
N VAL A 154 12.40 -16.59 15.72
CA VAL A 154 13.48 -17.55 15.41
C VAL A 154 12.92 -18.84 14.78
N GLY A 155 11.78 -19.35 15.27
CA GLY A 155 11.11 -20.53 14.72
C GLY A 155 10.69 -20.34 13.25
N VAL A 156 10.14 -19.17 12.92
CA VAL A 156 9.80 -18.81 11.53
C VAL A 156 11.05 -18.68 10.66
N TYR A 157 12.13 -18.06 11.14
CA TYR A 157 13.43 -18.03 10.43
C TYR A 157 13.96 -19.45 10.17
N VAL A 158 13.93 -20.34 11.15
CA VAL A 158 14.31 -21.76 10.99
C VAL A 158 13.45 -22.44 9.92
N GLN A 159 12.12 -22.29 9.99
CA GLN A 159 11.18 -22.89 9.04
C GLN A 159 11.40 -22.40 7.60
N ARG A 160 11.59 -21.09 7.41
CA ARG A 160 11.64 -20.42 6.09
C ARG A 160 13.02 -20.37 5.43
N THR A 161 14.09 -20.64 6.18
CA THR A 161 15.47 -20.73 5.67
C THR A 161 16.00 -22.16 5.60
N GLY A 162 15.39 -23.10 6.35
CA GLY A 162 15.91 -24.46 6.52
C GLY A 162 17.18 -24.56 7.38
N LYS A 163 17.62 -23.47 8.01
CA LYS A 163 18.80 -23.45 8.89
C LYS A 163 18.49 -23.96 10.29
N SER A 164 19.52 -24.45 10.99
CA SER A 164 19.39 -24.84 12.39
C SER A 164 19.06 -23.64 13.28
N ILE A 165 18.33 -23.88 14.38
CA ILE A 165 18.02 -22.87 15.40
C ILE A 165 19.28 -22.21 15.97
N LYS A 166 20.37 -22.98 16.11
CA LYS A 166 21.67 -22.46 16.56
C LYS A 166 22.23 -21.44 15.57
N THR A 167 22.23 -21.76 14.28
CA THR A 167 22.71 -20.86 13.22
C THR A 167 21.91 -19.56 13.18
N ILE A 168 20.59 -19.65 13.19
CA ILE A 168 19.72 -18.46 13.19
C ILE A 168 19.97 -17.60 14.44
N SER A 169 20.05 -18.21 15.62
CA SER A 169 20.32 -17.47 16.86
C SER A 169 21.70 -16.79 16.83
N GLU A 170 22.75 -17.49 16.40
CA GLU A 170 24.11 -16.93 16.29
C GLU A 170 24.21 -15.80 15.26
N ASP A 171 23.47 -15.89 14.15
CA ASP A 171 23.42 -14.84 13.13
C ASP A 171 22.63 -13.60 13.62
N MET A 172 21.62 -13.79 14.48
CA MET A 172 20.81 -12.71 15.06
C MET A 172 21.50 -11.94 16.21
N GLU A 173 22.57 -12.47 16.83
CA GLU A 173 23.31 -11.71 17.87
C GLU A 173 24.46 -10.86 17.31
N ARG A 174 24.69 -10.89 15.99
CA ARG A 174 25.87 -10.28 15.34
C ARG A 174 25.58 -9.02 14.54
N ASP A 175 24.35 -8.49 14.59
CA ASP A 175 23.88 -7.24 13.99
C ASP A 175 24.50 -6.95 12.61
N GLY A 176 24.35 -7.93 11.70
CA GLY A 176 25.11 -8.00 10.46
C GLY A 176 24.28 -7.73 9.21
N PHE A 177 24.74 -6.79 8.37
CA PHE A 177 24.19 -6.59 7.03
C PHE A 177 24.69 -7.65 6.04
N MET A 178 23.74 -8.33 5.41
CA MET A 178 23.91 -9.23 4.28
C MET A 178 23.71 -8.46 2.96
N SER A 179 24.52 -8.76 1.94
CA SER A 179 24.19 -8.43 0.55
C SER A 179 23.08 -9.34 0.03
N ALA A 180 22.44 -9.00 -1.09
CA ALA A 180 21.45 -9.87 -1.75
C ALA A 180 21.97 -11.31 -1.94
N THR A 181 23.21 -11.49 -2.42
CA THR A 181 23.84 -12.81 -2.56
C THR A 181 23.94 -13.56 -1.23
N LYS A 182 24.38 -12.88 -0.15
CA LYS A 182 24.45 -13.49 1.19
C LYS A 182 23.06 -13.84 1.71
N ALA A 183 22.06 -12.97 1.53
CA ALA A 183 20.68 -13.23 1.95
C ALA A 183 20.05 -14.42 1.20
N LYS A 184 20.37 -14.58 -0.10
CA LYS A 184 19.97 -15.76 -0.90
C LYS A 184 20.64 -17.04 -0.39
N THR A 185 21.96 -17.02 -0.16
CA THR A 185 22.68 -18.14 0.46
C THR A 185 22.24 -18.42 1.91
N HIS A 186 21.68 -17.41 2.59
CA HIS A 186 21.08 -17.56 3.91
C HIS A 186 19.68 -18.19 3.85
N GLY A 187 19.00 -18.11 2.71
CA GLY A 187 17.64 -18.61 2.51
C GLY A 187 16.54 -17.61 2.91
N ILE A 188 16.89 -16.36 3.20
CA ILE A 188 15.93 -15.28 3.50
C ILE A 188 15.17 -14.86 2.24
N ILE A 189 15.86 -14.88 1.09
CA ILE A 189 15.30 -14.64 -0.23
C ILE A 189 15.61 -15.82 -1.16
N ASP A 190 14.86 -15.93 -2.25
CA ASP A 190 15.03 -16.96 -3.27
C ASP A 190 15.77 -16.43 -4.51
N LEU A 191 15.52 -15.16 -4.88
CA LEU A 191 16.00 -14.57 -6.12
C LEU A 191 16.72 -13.22 -5.90
N ILE A 192 17.72 -12.96 -6.74
CA ILE A 192 18.34 -11.64 -6.91
C ILE A 192 17.65 -10.94 -8.09
N GLY A 193 17.47 -9.63 -8.02
CA GLY A 193 16.63 -8.85 -8.96
C GLY A 193 16.85 -9.13 -10.45
N ASP A 194 18.08 -9.38 -10.89
CA ASP A 194 18.41 -9.69 -12.30
C ASP A 194 17.84 -11.05 -12.75
N GLU A 195 17.80 -12.03 -11.84
CA GLU A 195 17.16 -13.35 -12.05
C GLU A 195 15.63 -13.20 -12.11
N ALA A 196 15.09 -12.28 -11.30
CA ALA A 196 13.67 -11.96 -11.21
C ALA A 196 13.18 -10.97 -12.28
N TYR A 197 14.02 -10.56 -13.25
CA TYR A 197 13.65 -9.55 -14.26
C TYR A 197 12.34 -9.88 -14.97
N HIS A 198 12.15 -11.14 -15.38
CA HIS A 198 10.92 -11.61 -16.01
C HIS A 198 9.65 -11.44 -15.14
N ILE A 199 9.76 -11.59 -13.80
CA ILE A 199 8.67 -11.36 -12.84
C ILE A 199 8.35 -9.87 -12.74
N LEU A 200 9.39 -9.04 -12.58
CA LEU A 200 9.26 -7.58 -12.45
C LEU A 200 8.72 -6.96 -13.75
N THR A 201 9.15 -7.45 -14.91
CA THR A 201 8.62 -7.06 -16.22
C THR A 201 7.17 -7.52 -16.40
N LYS A 202 6.80 -8.74 -15.99
CA LYS A 202 5.40 -9.21 -16.00
C LYS A 202 4.50 -8.29 -15.16
N MET A 203 4.95 -7.86 -13.98
CA MET A 203 4.24 -6.86 -13.16
C MET A 203 4.06 -5.54 -13.92
N LEU A 204 5.15 -4.97 -14.46
CA LEU A 204 5.13 -3.69 -15.18
C LEU A 204 4.28 -3.72 -16.46
N GLN A 205 4.12 -4.89 -17.07
CA GLN A 205 3.37 -5.14 -18.30
C GLN A 205 1.93 -5.64 -18.06
N ARG A 206 1.48 -5.83 -16.81
CA ARG A 206 0.07 -6.15 -16.55
C ARG A 206 -0.82 -5.07 -17.20
N PRO A 207 -1.90 -5.44 -17.90
CA PRO A 207 -2.80 -4.49 -18.55
C PRO A 207 -3.51 -3.66 -17.50
N ARG A 208 -2.94 -2.49 -17.17
CA ARG A 208 -3.50 -1.53 -16.21
C ARG A 208 -4.93 -1.21 -16.63
N ALA A 209 -5.86 -1.18 -15.68
CA ALA A 209 -7.28 -0.94 -15.95
C ALA A 209 -7.51 0.35 -16.78
N ARG A 210 -7.68 0.17 -18.11
CA ARG A 210 -7.81 1.17 -19.19
C ARG A 210 -7.16 2.54 -18.90
N PHE A 211 -5.86 2.53 -18.67
CA PHE A 211 -5.06 3.75 -18.81
C PHE A 211 -4.76 4.00 -20.29
N PHE A 212 -5.44 5.01 -20.86
CA PHE A 212 -5.17 5.64 -22.16
C PHE A 212 -5.57 4.88 -23.43
N GLU A 213 -6.78 5.21 -23.94
CA GLU A 213 -7.03 5.25 -25.39
C GLU A 213 -7.56 6.61 -25.88
N ASN A 214 -8.15 7.46 -25.02
CA ASN A 214 -8.86 8.69 -25.45
C ASN A 214 -8.57 9.98 -24.65
N VAL A 215 -7.44 10.10 -23.95
CA VAL A 215 -7.08 11.34 -23.21
C VAL A 215 -6.13 12.21 -24.05
N ASP A 216 -6.63 13.33 -24.59
CA ASP A 216 -5.82 14.30 -25.34
C ASP A 216 -4.96 15.16 -24.39
N TYR A 217 -3.69 14.75 -24.24
CA TYR A 217 -2.69 15.42 -23.40
C TYR A 217 -2.33 16.85 -23.86
N HIS A 218 -2.77 17.30 -25.03
CA HIS A 218 -2.47 18.64 -25.56
C HIS A 218 -3.64 19.64 -25.47
N ALA A 219 -4.76 19.23 -24.86
CA ALA A 219 -5.93 20.08 -24.65
C ALA A 219 -5.67 21.23 -23.64
N SER A 220 -5.13 22.34 -24.14
CA SER A 220 -5.04 23.59 -23.37
C SER A 220 -6.44 24.10 -22.98
N PRO A 221 -6.69 24.59 -21.74
CA PRO A 221 -8.04 24.90 -21.23
C PRO A 221 -8.88 25.90 -22.05
N LYS A 222 -8.27 26.65 -22.96
CA LYS A 222 -8.94 27.72 -23.75
C LYS A 222 -9.81 27.22 -24.91
N ARG A 223 -9.75 25.95 -25.31
CA ARG A 223 -10.56 25.43 -26.45
C ARG A 223 -11.99 24.99 -26.08
N MET A 224 -12.32 24.84 -24.79
CA MET A 224 -13.63 24.32 -24.36
C MET A 224 -14.80 25.33 -24.45
N LEU A 225 -14.57 26.64 -24.59
CA LEU A 225 -15.68 27.60 -24.65
C LEU A 225 -16.47 27.54 -25.98
N GLY A 226 -15.81 27.36 -27.12
CA GLY A 226 -16.48 27.44 -28.44
C GLY A 226 -17.44 26.29 -28.78
N ARG A 227 -17.37 25.16 -28.05
CA ARG A 227 -18.22 23.99 -28.31
C ARG A 227 -19.56 24.03 -27.56
N ARG A 228 -19.65 24.74 -26.43
CA ARG A 228 -20.90 24.86 -25.66
C ARG A 228 -21.99 25.59 -26.45
N ASP A 229 -21.65 26.70 -27.09
CA ASP A 229 -22.63 27.51 -27.83
C ASP A 229 -23.18 26.77 -29.06
N GLN A 230 -22.35 26.01 -29.77
CA GLN A 230 -22.77 25.18 -30.90
C GLN A 230 -23.73 24.06 -30.47
N ILE A 231 -23.42 23.37 -29.36
CA ILE A 231 -24.26 22.31 -28.81
C ILE A 231 -25.61 22.88 -28.32
N TYR A 232 -25.61 24.06 -27.71
CA TYR A 232 -26.83 24.72 -27.22
C TYR A 232 -27.77 25.10 -28.37
N GLU A 233 -27.24 25.72 -29.44
CA GLU A 233 -28.02 26.03 -30.64
C GLU A 233 -28.56 24.77 -31.35
N GLU A 234 -27.79 23.68 -31.40
CA GLU A 234 -28.24 22.42 -31.99
C GLU A 234 -29.37 21.76 -31.16
N LEU A 235 -29.30 21.82 -29.83
CA LEU A 235 -30.35 21.37 -28.90
C LEU A 235 -31.63 22.21 -29.00
N VAL A 236 -31.51 23.54 -29.08
CA VAL A 236 -32.66 24.45 -29.28
C VAL A 236 -33.32 24.21 -30.63
N ARG A 237 -32.54 23.86 -31.66
CA ARG A 237 -33.07 23.53 -33.00
C ARG A 237 -33.76 22.17 -33.06
N LYS A 238 -33.32 21.19 -32.27
CA LYS A 238 -33.95 19.86 -32.15
C LYS A 238 -35.22 19.86 -31.29
N THR A 239 -35.29 20.69 -30.25
CA THR A 239 -36.44 20.71 -29.31
C THR A 239 -37.68 21.44 -29.86
N LYS A 240 -37.54 22.38 -30.82
CA LYS A 240 -38.67 23.04 -31.50
C LYS A 240 -39.56 22.11 -32.35
N GLY A 241 -39.20 20.83 -32.50
CA GLY A 241 -39.99 19.82 -33.21
C GLY A 241 -40.82 18.88 -32.33
N VAL A 242 -40.72 18.98 -31.00
CA VAL A 242 -41.33 18.01 -30.05
C VAL A 242 -42.15 18.72 -28.98
N THR A 243 -43.20 19.42 -29.40
CA THR A 243 -44.17 20.07 -28.50
C THR A 243 -45.61 19.82 -28.95
N SER A 244 -46.06 18.55 -28.89
CA SER A 244 -47.47 18.19 -29.11
C SER A 244 -47.95 16.92 -28.38
N THR A 245 -47.30 16.50 -27.28
CA THR A 245 -47.87 15.53 -26.33
C THR A 245 -47.20 15.63 -24.96
N ILE A 246 -47.92 15.21 -23.91
CA ILE A 246 -47.54 15.26 -22.47
C ILE A 246 -47.63 16.68 -21.86
N THR A 247 -48.87 17.12 -21.66
CA THR A 247 -49.25 17.96 -20.53
C THR A 247 -49.34 17.12 -19.24
N ASN A 248 -49.29 17.79 -18.07
CA ASN A 248 -49.32 17.25 -16.70
C ASN A 248 -48.06 16.50 -16.20
N LEU A 249 -47.25 17.22 -15.42
CA LEU A 249 -46.65 16.71 -14.16
C LEU A 249 -46.20 17.81 -13.17
N ASP A 250 -46.82 19.01 -13.22
CA ASP A 250 -46.50 20.18 -12.37
C ASP A 250 -47.09 20.13 -10.94
N SER A 251 -47.13 18.96 -10.30
CA SER A 251 -47.86 18.82 -9.01
C SER A 251 -47.20 17.94 -7.95
N ILE A 252 -45.87 17.74 -8.00
CA ILE A 252 -45.10 17.13 -6.90
C ILE A 252 -43.81 17.95 -6.70
N PHE A 253 -43.50 18.29 -5.43
CA PHE A 253 -42.35 19.12 -4.97
C PHE A 253 -42.49 20.65 -5.07
N TYR A 254 -43.53 21.20 -4.44
CA TYR A 254 -43.47 22.53 -3.80
C TYR A 254 -44.06 22.45 -2.38
N HIS A 255 -43.45 23.14 -1.41
CA HIS A 255 -43.53 23.01 0.07
C HIS A 255 -42.54 21.98 0.65
N SER A 256 -41.78 22.23 1.73
CA SER A 256 -41.35 23.46 2.45
C SER A 256 -40.12 23.07 3.34
N SER A 257 -39.33 23.93 3.99
CA SER A 257 -39.33 25.40 4.14
C SER A 257 -37.89 25.93 4.38
N THR A 258 -37.71 27.24 4.61
CA THR A 258 -36.41 27.93 4.74
C THR A 258 -36.10 28.50 6.14
N VAL A 259 -34.81 28.47 6.55
CA VAL A 259 -34.06 29.58 7.24
C VAL A 259 -34.37 29.80 8.76
N PRO A 260 -33.47 30.38 9.62
CA PRO A 260 -32.25 31.18 9.36
C PRO A 260 -30.91 30.80 10.06
N ILE A 261 -29.85 31.44 9.55
CA ILE A 261 -28.54 31.69 10.20
C ILE A 261 -28.63 32.94 11.09
N VAL A 262 -27.95 32.96 12.25
CA VAL A 262 -27.61 34.20 12.96
C VAL A 262 -26.15 34.17 13.45
N SER A 263 -25.42 35.25 13.20
CA SER A 263 -24.06 35.49 13.69
C SER A 263 -24.03 36.60 14.76
N SER A 264 -23.21 36.48 15.82
CA SER A 264 -22.25 37.55 16.24
C SER A 264 -21.53 37.35 17.58
N SER A 265 -20.20 37.46 17.51
CA SER A 265 -19.29 38.22 18.41
C SER A 265 -19.06 37.90 19.92
N LYS A 266 -17.77 37.62 20.19
CA LYS A 266 -16.84 38.29 21.15
C LYS A 266 -16.92 38.08 22.68
N ARG A 267 -15.70 37.85 23.23
CA ARG A 267 -15.21 37.97 24.63
C ARG A 267 -15.65 36.83 25.58
N GLY A 268 -14.84 36.42 26.56
CA GLY A 268 -13.50 36.88 26.96
C GLY A 268 -12.84 35.98 28.02
N TYR A 269 -11.69 36.40 28.53
CA TYR A 269 -10.87 35.70 29.53
C TYR A 269 -11.61 35.35 30.84
N GLY A 270 -11.18 34.25 31.46
CA GLY A 270 -11.50 33.80 32.82
C GLY A 270 -10.66 32.58 33.15
#